data_AF-A0A317IBL4-F1
#
_entry.id   AF-A0A317IBL4-F1
#
_cell.length_a   1.000
_cell.length_b   1.000
_cell.length_c   1.000
_cell.angle_alpha   90.00
_cell.angle_beta   90.00
_cell.angle_gamma   90.00
#
_symmetry.space_group_name_H-M   'P 1'
#
loop_
_entity.id
_entity.type
_entity.pdbx_description
1 polymer ?
#
loop_
_entity_poly.entity_id
_entity_poly.type
_entity_poly.pdbx_seq_one_letter_code
_entity_poly.pdbx_strand_id
1 'polypeptide(L)'
;LHIGTFAEGSFAPDELVKLSVMKERRMLNARLHSAGHLIDLAIQKLDLNLKPAKGYHFPDSPYVEYEGKLESIDKEQLAGAIQAEVQRLIALNLPITAIHMDRGACQSLSVELPSYLDRSKPIRIVSIGDNPGCPCGGTHVKTLHDLGHLEISKIRSKADKVKVSYLVR
;
A
#
# COMPACT_ATOMS: atom_id res chain seq x y z
N LEU A 1 -6.36 0.74 -22.21
CA LEU A 1 -7.77 0.91 -22.63
C LEU A 1 -8.39 2.02 -21.79
N HIS A 2 -8.88 3.08 -22.43
CA HIS A 2 -9.70 4.11 -21.78
C HIS A 2 -11.17 3.76 -22.05
N ILE A 3 -11.98 3.64 -21.00
CA ILE A 3 -13.38 3.22 -21.10
C ILE A 3 -14.25 4.41 -20.70
N GLY A 4 -15.24 4.73 -21.54
CA GLY A 4 -16.17 5.82 -21.30
C GLY A 4 -17.13 6.00 -22.48
N THR A 5 -17.89 7.09 -22.43
CA THR A 5 -18.79 7.53 -23.51
C THR A 5 -18.33 8.87 -24.02
N PHE A 6 -18.58 9.15 -25.29
CA PHE A 6 -18.39 10.47 -25.85
C PHE A 6 -19.46 11.42 -25.30
N ALA A 7 -19.03 12.59 -24.83
CA ALA A 7 -19.97 13.68 -24.57
C ALA A 7 -20.54 14.19 -25.91
N GLU A 8 -19.66 14.36 -26.90
CA GLU A 8 -19.97 14.73 -28.27
C GLU A 8 -18.93 14.07 -29.21
N GLY A 9 -19.33 13.77 -30.45
CA GLY A 9 -18.41 13.30 -31.50
C GLY A 9 -17.80 11.91 -31.28
N SER A 10 -16.61 11.71 -31.85
CA SER A 10 -15.81 10.47 -31.80
C SER A 10 -14.33 10.80 -32.01
N PHE A 11 -13.43 9.93 -31.54
CA PHE A 11 -12.00 10.03 -31.88
C PHE A 11 -11.67 9.29 -33.18
N ALA A 12 -10.72 9.83 -33.94
CA ALA A 12 -10.08 9.13 -35.06
C ALA A 12 -8.73 8.50 -34.64
N PRO A 13 -8.25 7.45 -35.33
CA PRO A 13 -6.87 6.99 -35.20
C PRO A 13 -5.88 8.15 -35.40
N ASP A 14 -4.81 8.16 -34.61
CA ASP A 14 -3.74 9.15 -34.62
C ASP A 14 -4.15 10.60 -34.28
N GLU A 15 -5.39 10.81 -33.84
CA GLU A 15 -5.85 12.12 -33.37
C GLU A 15 -5.14 12.54 -32.09
N LEU A 16 -4.65 13.78 -32.08
CA LEU A 16 -4.04 14.38 -30.89
C LEU A 16 -5.13 14.77 -29.89
N VAL A 17 -5.09 14.14 -28.72
CA VAL A 17 -6.03 14.40 -27.63
C VAL A 17 -5.31 14.98 -26.42
N LYS A 18 -6.04 15.81 -25.65
CA LYS A 18 -5.59 16.23 -24.32
C LYS A 18 -6.15 15.30 -23.27
N LEU A 19 -5.26 14.60 -22.57
CA LEU A 19 -5.62 13.74 -21.45
C LEU A 19 -5.42 14.49 -20.14
N SER A 20 -6.38 14.32 -19.23
CA SER A 20 -6.28 14.81 -17.86
C SER A 20 -6.74 13.72 -16.89
N VAL A 21 -6.13 13.72 -15.71
CA VAL A 21 -6.49 12.82 -14.62
C VAL A 21 -7.08 13.67 -13.50
N MET A 22 -8.21 13.23 -12.95
CA MET A 22 -8.81 13.86 -11.77
C MET A 22 -7.84 13.76 -10.58
N LYS A 23 -7.24 14.90 -10.21
CA LYS A 23 -6.12 14.97 -9.28
C LYS A 23 -6.52 14.47 -7.90
N GLU A 24 -7.70 14.84 -7.42
CA GLU A 24 -8.21 14.54 -6.09
C GLU A 24 -8.38 13.02 -5.94
N ARG A 25 -9.02 12.37 -6.91
CA ARG A 25 -9.17 10.91 -6.96
C ARG A 25 -7.81 10.20 -7.05
N ARG A 26 -6.89 10.72 -7.86
CA ARG A 26 -5.54 10.16 -8.01
C ARG A 26 -4.72 10.25 -6.72
N MET A 27 -4.86 11.35 -5.98
CA MET A 27 -4.20 11.56 -4.70
C MET A 27 -4.82 10.70 -3.60
N LEU A 28 -6.15 10.62 -3.50
CA LEU A 28 -6.83 9.77 -2.53
C LEU A 28 -6.39 8.30 -2.68
N ASN A 29 -6.41 7.76 -3.89
CA ASN A 29 -5.98 6.38 -4.15
C ASN A 29 -4.49 6.17 -3.84
N ALA A 30 -3.64 7.18 -4.06
CA ALA A 30 -2.23 7.09 -3.71
C ALA A 30 -2.00 7.08 -2.20
N ARG A 31 -2.75 7.90 -1.45
CA ARG A 31 -2.71 7.93 0.01
C ARG A 31 -3.20 6.61 0.59
N LEU A 32 -4.33 6.09 0.10
CA LEU A 32 -4.88 4.78 0.52
C LEU A 32 -3.87 3.65 0.29
N HIS A 33 -3.28 3.57 -0.90
CA HIS A 33 -2.29 2.53 -1.19
C HIS A 33 -1.04 2.65 -0.31
N SER A 34 -0.55 3.87 -0.12
CA SER A 34 0.62 4.13 0.73
C SER A 34 0.34 3.82 2.21
N ALA A 35 -0.88 4.08 2.70
CA ALA A 35 -1.32 3.72 4.04
C ALA A 35 -1.29 2.19 4.25
N GLY A 36 -1.67 1.41 3.24
CA GLY A 36 -1.53 -0.04 3.27
C GLY A 36 -0.08 -0.50 3.55
N HIS A 37 0.89 0.07 2.83
CA HIS A 37 2.32 -0.24 3.07
C HIS A 37 2.82 0.25 4.42
N LEU A 38 2.33 1.40 4.90
CA LEU A 38 2.72 1.91 6.20
C LEU A 38 2.21 1.01 7.34
N ILE A 39 0.97 0.52 7.24
CA ILE A 39 0.41 -0.42 8.21
C ILE A 39 1.18 -1.74 8.18
N ASP A 40 1.55 -2.21 6.99
CA ASP A 40 2.39 -3.40 6.85
C ASP A 40 3.75 -3.25 7.54
N LEU A 41 4.41 -2.10 7.34
CA LEU A 41 5.64 -1.77 8.04
C LEU A 41 5.45 -1.71 9.56
N ALA A 42 4.35 -1.11 10.04
CA ALA A 42 4.05 -1.05 11.47
C ALA A 42 3.86 -2.45 12.07
N ILE A 43 3.17 -3.35 11.36
CA ILE A 43 2.97 -4.75 11.77
C ILE A 43 4.31 -5.50 11.86
N GLN A 44 5.22 -5.27 10.90
CA GLN A 44 6.57 -5.83 10.93
C GLN A 44 7.38 -5.28 12.12
N LYS A 45 7.28 -3.98 12.43
CA LYS A 45 7.98 -3.35 13.57
C LYS A 45 7.46 -3.82 14.93
N LEU A 46 6.20 -4.23 15.00
CA LEU A 46 5.58 -4.80 16.19
C LEU A 46 5.81 -6.32 16.34
N ASP A 47 6.54 -6.95 15.40
CA ASP A 47 6.90 -8.37 15.42
C ASP A 47 5.70 -9.31 15.61
N LEU A 48 4.57 -8.99 14.96
CA LEU A 48 3.32 -9.74 15.15
C LEU A 48 3.31 -11.11 14.45
N ASN A 49 4.40 -11.50 13.77
CA ASN A 49 4.53 -12.76 13.03
C ASN A 49 3.34 -13.04 12.07
N LEU A 50 2.81 -11.98 11.46
CA LEU A 50 1.72 -12.03 10.50
C LEU A 50 2.27 -11.96 9.07
N LYS A 51 1.90 -12.95 8.24
CA LYS A 51 2.33 -13.00 6.84
C LYS A 51 1.36 -12.21 5.96
N PRO A 52 1.80 -11.22 5.16
CA PRO A 52 0.91 -10.46 4.28
C PRO A 52 0.22 -11.38 3.26
N ALA A 53 -1.09 -11.21 3.08
CA ALA A 53 -1.88 -12.02 2.15
C ALA A 53 -2.61 -11.17 1.09
N LYS A 54 -3.39 -10.17 1.50
CA LYS A 54 -4.18 -9.34 0.58
C LYS A 54 -4.30 -7.89 1.03
N GLY A 55 -4.09 -6.96 0.11
CA GLY A 55 -4.45 -5.55 0.27
C GLY A 55 -5.73 -5.20 -0.50
N TYR A 56 -6.57 -4.35 0.09
CA TYR A 56 -7.64 -3.66 -0.62
C TYR A 56 -7.53 -2.17 -0.29
N HIS A 57 -7.20 -1.34 -1.28
CA HIS A 57 -6.81 0.06 -1.06
C HIS A 57 -7.74 1.03 -1.78
N PHE A 58 -9.04 0.73 -1.74
CA PHE A 58 -10.08 1.55 -2.36
C PHE A 58 -10.90 2.30 -1.30
N PRO A 59 -11.52 3.44 -1.66
CA PRO A 59 -12.12 4.35 -0.67
C PRO A 59 -13.30 3.80 0.13
N ASP A 60 -13.99 2.76 -0.35
CA ASP A 60 -15.19 2.21 0.25
C ASP A 60 -14.91 1.40 1.53
N SER A 61 -13.84 0.60 1.55
CA SER A 61 -13.48 -0.18 2.74
C SER A 61 -12.02 -0.65 2.70
N PRO A 62 -11.04 0.24 2.87
CA PRO A 62 -9.64 -0.13 2.71
C PRO A 62 -9.16 -0.99 3.89
N TYR A 63 -8.41 -2.04 3.59
CA TYR A 63 -7.85 -2.97 4.57
C TYR A 63 -6.57 -3.65 4.07
N VAL A 64 -5.83 -4.21 5.01
CA VAL A 64 -4.78 -5.21 4.79
C VAL A 64 -5.14 -6.50 5.52
N GLU A 65 -4.91 -7.63 4.88
CA GLU A 65 -5.21 -8.98 5.38
C GLU A 65 -3.92 -9.79 5.45
N TYR A 66 -3.81 -10.56 6.52
CA TYR A 66 -2.66 -11.36 6.88
C TYR A 66 -3.07 -12.79 7.20
N GLU A 67 -2.17 -13.73 6.92
CA GLU A 67 -2.18 -15.09 7.42
C GLU A 67 -1.44 -15.15 8.77
N GLY A 68 -2.05 -15.79 9.76
CA GLY A 68 -1.51 -15.92 11.10
C GLY A 68 -2.59 -15.93 12.18
N LYS A 69 -2.18 -16.19 13.42
CA LYS A 69 -3.07 -16.18 14.59
C LYS A 69 -2.61 -15.11 15.57
N LEU A 70 -3.56 -14.33 16.06
CA LEU A 70 -3.37 -13.49 17.23
C LEU A 70 -3.82 -14.30 18.45
N GLU A 71 -2.87 -14.84 19.21
CA GLU A 71 -3.18 -15.59 20.42
C GLU A 71 -3.52 -14.63 21.57
N SER A 72 -4.75 -14.69 22.07
CA SER A 72 -5.19 -13.99 23.30
C SER A 72 -4.93 -12.47 23.37
N ILE A 73 -4.68 -11.82 22.24
CA ILE A 73 -4.47 -10.37 22.16
C ILE A 73 -5.82 -9.65 22.13
N ASP A 74 -5.98 -8.70 23.04
CA ASP A 74 -7.07 -7.73 23.01
C ASP A 74 -6.99 -6.89 21.73
N LYS A 75 -8.08 -6.86 20.95
CA LYS A 75 -8.09 -6.26 19.61
C LYS A 75 -8.04 -4.74 19.67
N GLU A 76 -8.65 -4.14 20.69
CA GLU A 76 -8.60 -2.72 20.95
C GLU A 76 -7.18 -2.30 21.34
N GLN A 77 -6.50 -3.07 22.20
CA GLN A 77 -5.10 -2.84 22.54
C GLN A 77 -4.19 -2.95 21.32
N LEU A 78 -4.40 -3.97 20.47
CA LEU A 78 -3.62 -4.13 19.24
C LEU A 78 -3.86 -3.00 18.25
N ALA A 79 -5.11 -2.56 18.08
CA ALA A 79 -5.43 -1.41 17.23
C ALA A 79 -4.72 -0.15 17.73
N GLY A 80 -4.71 0.07 19.05
CA GLY A 80 -3.95 1.16 19.68
C GLY A 80 -2.45 1.06 19.44
N ALA A 81 -1.85 -0.13 19.56
CA ALA A 81 -0.42 -0.34 19.31
C ALA A 81 -0.04 -0.07 17.84
N ILE A 82 -0.82 -0.60 16.88
CA ILE A 82 -0.60 -0.35 15.45
C ILE A 82 -0.79 1.14 15.16
N GLN A 83 -1.82 1.78 15.70
CA GLN A 83 -2.07 3.21 15.54
C GLN A 83 -0.91 4.06 16.06
N ALA A 84 -0.38 3.74 17.23
CA ALA A 84 0.75 4.45 17.83
C ALA A 84 2.02 4.30 16.98
N GLU A 85 2.30 3.10 16.47
CA GLU A 85 3.47 2.87 15.62
C GLU A 85 3.33 3.58 14.26
N VAL A 86 2.14 3.55 13.65
CA VAL A 86 1.82 4.33 12.44
C VAL A 86 2.06 5.83 12.67
N GLN A 87 1.58 6.38 13.79
CA GLN A 87 1.79 7.80 14.12
C GLN A 87 3.26 8.12 14.31
N ARG A 88 4.00 7.24 15.00
CA ARG A 88 5.46 7.38 15.18
C ARG A 88 6.17 7.41 13.83
N LEU A 89 5.83 6.51 12.90
CA LEU A 89 6.42 6.46 11.57
C LEU A 89 6.05 7.70 10.73
N ILE A 90 4.80 8.19 10.78
CA ILE A 90 4.39 9.43 10.11
C ILE A 90 5.19 10.62 10.63
N ALA A 91 5.44 10.70 11.94
CA ALA A 91 6.23 11.76 12.56
C ALA A 91 7.70 11.79 12.08
N LEU A 92 8.27 10.64 11.68
CA LEU A 92 9.60 10.59 11.05
C LEU A 92 9.61 11.16 9.63
N ASN A 93 8.44 11.31 9.00
CA ASN A 93 8.27 11.82 7.64
C ASN A 93 9.20 11.17 6.60
N LEU A 94 9.31 9.84 6.65
CA LEU A 94 10.19 9.10 5.74
C LEU A 94 9.73 9.27 4.28
N PRO A 95 10.67 9.27 3.32
CA PRO A 95 10.32 9.27 1.91
C PRO A 95 9.70 7.92 1.51
N ILE A 96 8.77 7.96 0.55
CA ILE A 96 8.31 6.77 -0.16
C ILE A 96 8.91 6.79 -1.55
N THR A 97 9.74 5.79 -1.87
CA THR A 97 10.43 5.74 -3.17
C THR A 97 9.89 4.59 -4.00
N ALA A 98 9.91 4.75 -5.33
CA ALA A 98 9.50 3.73 -6.27
C ALA A 98 10.56 3.61 -7.37
N ILE A 99 11.34 2.53 -7.35
CA ILE A 99 12.48 2.33 -8.24
C ILE A 99 12.34 1.00 -8.99
N HIS A 100 12.80 0.97 -10.25
CA HIS A 100 12.90 -0.28 -10.99
C HIS A 100 14.26 -0.90 -10.74
N MET A 101 14.28 -2.16 -10.33
CA MET A 101 15.49 -2.90 -9.99
C MET A 101 15.49 -4.25 -10.70
N ASP A 102 16.66 -4.77 -11.02
CA ASP A 102 16.77 -6.16 -11.42
C ASP A 102 16.57 -7.11 -10.23
N ARG A 103 16.42 -8.40 -10.51
CA ARG A 103 16.19 -9.42 -9.49
C ARG A 103 17.38 -9.64 -8.56
N GLY A 104 18.61 -9.50 -9.07
CA GLY A 104 19.81 -9.66 -8.25
C GLY A 104 19.88 -8.59 -7.17
N ALA A 105 19.62 -7.34 -7.56
CA ALA A 105 19.55 -6.21 -6.64
C ALA A 105 18.42 -6.37 -5.61
N CYS A 106 17.25 -6.87 -6.02
CA CYS A 106 16.16 -7.19 -5.08
C CYS A 106 16.57 -8.25 -4.04
N GLN A 107 17.26 -9.31 -4.49
CA GLN A 107 17.74 -10.38 -3.60
C GLN A 107 18.80 -9.87 -2.63
N SER A 108 19.74 -9.03 -3.08
CA SER A 108 20.75 -8.41 -2.21
C SER A 108 20.13 -7.55 -1.10
N LEU A 109 18.96 -6.95 -1.35
CA LEU A 109 18.20 -6.19 -0.36
C LEU A 109 17.23 -7.05 0.46
N SER A 110 17.24 -8.37 0.29
CA SER A 110 16.31 -9.29 0.96
C SER A 110 14.83 -8.98 0.71
N VAL A 111 14.53 -8.42 -0.46
CA VAL A 111 13.16 -8.22 -0.91
C VAL A 111 12.58 -9.56 -1.34
N GLU A 112 11.49 -9.99 -0.70
CA GLU A 112 10.78 -11.19 -1.11
C GLU A 112 10.10 -10.97 -2.47
N LEU A 113 10.40 -11.84 -3.44
CA LEU A 113 9.86 -11.75 -4.79
C LEU A 113 8.85 -12.86 -5.04
N PRO A 114 7.56 -12.54 -5.27
CA PRO A 114 6.56 -13.53 -5.62
C PRO A 114 6.93 -14.30 -6.90
N SER A 115 6.62 -15.60 -6.91
CA SER A 115 6.96 -16.51 -8.01
C SER A 115 6.27 -16.18 -9.34
N TYR A 116 5.12 -15.49 -9.29
CA TYR A 116 4.34 -15.08 -10.46
C TYR A 116 4.92 -13.87 -11.20
N LEU A 117 5.91 -13.17 -10.65
CA LEU A 117 6.52 -12.03 -11.32
C LEU A 117 7.29 -12.50 -12.58
N ASP A 118 7.14 -11.76 -13.67
CA ASP A 118 7.90 -11.97 -14.91
C ASP A 118 9.40 -11.91 -14.63
N ARG A 119 10.14 -12.93 -15.06
CA ARG A 119 11.59 -13.02 -14.80
C ARG A 119 12.43 -12.18 -15.76
N SER A 120 11.85 -11.75 -16.87
CA SER A 120 12.54 -11.00 -17.93
C SER A 120 12.54 -9.48 -17.74
N LYS A 121 11.78 -8.97 -16.77
CA LYS A 121 11.57 -7.52 -16.59
C LYS A 121 12.14 -7.01 -15.27
N PRO A 122 12.60 -5.75 -15.23
CA PRO A 122 12.85 -5.06 -13.96
C PRO A 122 11.60 -5.04 -13.09
N ILE A 123 11.80 -5.13 -11.79
CA ILE A 123 10.74 -5.14 -10.78
C ILE A 123 10.66 -3.75 -10.18
N ARG A 124 9.45 -3.17 -10.17
CA ARG A 124 9.20 -1.91 -9.48
C ARG A 124 9.04 -2.16 -7.98
N ILE A 125 10.03 -1.74 -7.21
CA ILE A 125 10.06 -1.83 -5.75
C ILE A 125 9.61 -0.50 -5.15
N VAL A 126 8.71 -0.58 -4.18
CA VAL A 126 8.27 0.56 -3.38
C VAL A 126 8.78 0.40 -1.95
N SER A 127 9.51 1.39 -1.45
CA SER A 127 10.09 1.41 -0.10
C SER A 127 9.64 2.64 0.69
N ILE A 128 9.70 2.52 2.02
CA ILE A 128 9.45 3.61 2.98
C ILE A 128 10.73 3.79 3.79
N GLY A 129 11.41 4.93 3.62
CA GLY A 129 12.75 5.15 4.17
C GLY A 129 13.73 4.05 3.73
N ASP A 130 14.50 3.53 4.67
CA ASP A 130 15.51 2.49 4.43
C ASP A 130 14.95 1.06 4.49
N ASN A 131 13.63 0.89 4.59
CA ASN A 131 13.02 -0.43 4.56
C ASN A 131 13.20 -1.06 3.16
N PRO A 132 13.56 -2.36 3.04
CA PRO A 132 13.75 -3.03 1.75
C PRO A 132 12.59 -2.86 0.76
N GLY A 133 11.37 -2.70 1.26
CA GLY A 133 10.18 -2.47 0.45
C GLY A 133 9.62 -3.76 -0.16
N CYS A 134 8.71 -3.61 -1.11
CA CYS A 134 8.13 -4.75 -1.81
C CYS A 134 7.78 -4.44 -3.27
N PRO A 135 7.62 -5.47 -4.12
CA PRO A 135 7.15 -5.29 -5.48
C PRO A 135 5.75 -4.69 -5.50
N CYS A 136 5.61 -3.50 -6.09
CA CYS A 136 4.33 -2.83 -6.18
C CYS A 136 4.22 -2.01 -7.46
N GLY A 137 3.14 -2.24 -8.23
CA GLY A 137 2.77 -1.45 -9.41
C GLY A 137 1.84 -0.27 -9.08
N GLY A 138 1.49 -0.11 -7.81
CA GLY A 138 0.58 0.90 -7.31
C GLY A 138 1.13 2.32 -7.39
N THR A 139 0.25 3.28 -7.18
CA THR A 139 0.64 4.68 -7.10
C THR A 139 0.77 5.10 -5.65
N HIS A 140 1.81 5.87 -5.32
CA HIS A 140 2.11 6.27 -3.95
C HIS A 140 2.28 7.77 -3.82
N VAL A 141 2.12 8.27 -2.60
CA VAL A 141 2.57 9.62 -2.23
C VAL A 141 4.09 9.64 -2.11
N LYS A 142 4.69 10.83 -1.97
CA LYS A 142 6.16 10.97 -1.97
C LYS A 142 6.76 10.85 -0.58
N THR A 143 6.00 11.20 0.45
CA THR A 143 6.46 11.18 1.84
C THR A 143 5.35 10.69 2.77
N LEU A 144 5.69 10.24 3.97
CA LEU A 144 4.68 9.85 4.96
C LEU A 144 3.82 11.04 5.43
N HIS A 145 4.32 12.27 5.37
CA HIS A 145 3.52 13.46 5.66
C HIS A 145 2.33 13.62 4.69
N ASP A 146 2.53 13.29 3.40
CA ASP A 146 1.49 13.38 2.37
C ASP A 146 0.31 12.41 2.58
N LEU A 147 0.45 11.44 3.50
CA LEU A 147 -0.64 10.54 3.88
C LEU A 147 -1.78 11.28 4.56
N GLY A 148 -1.51 12.40 5.24
CA GLY A 148 -2.48 13.07 6.11
C GLY A 148 -2.85 12.21 7.31
N HIS A 149 -4.13 12.23 7.70
CA HIS A 149 -4.58 11.48 8.87
C HIS A 149 -4.89 10.02 8.50
N LEU A 150 -4.24 9.08 9.19
CA LEU A 150 -4.46 7.64 9.07
C LEU A 150 -4.95 7.06 10.40
N GLU A 151 -6.11 6.41 10.36
CA GLU A 151 -6.78 5.85 11.51
C GLU A 151 -7.01 4.34 11.32
N ILE A 152 -6.62 3.51 12.29
CA ILE A 152 -6.96 2.09 12.34
C ILE A 152 -8.41 1.97 12.83
N SER A 153 -9.31 1.57 11.94
CA SER A 153 -10.75 1.58 12.24
C SER A 153 -11.24 0.28 12.87
N LYS A 154 -10.65 -0.86 12.49
CA LYS A 154 -11.10 -2.17 12.99
C LYS A 154 -10.05 -3.27 12.78
N ILE A 155 -9.89 -4.13 13.78
CA ILE A 155 -9.19 -5.41 13.64
C ILE A 155 -10.21 -6.55 13.73
N ARG A 156 -10.17 -7.45 12.74
CA ARG A 156 -10.92 -8.71 12.76
C ARG A 156 -9.95 -9.87 12.66
N SER A 157 -10.14 -10.89 13.48
CA SER A 157 -9.46 -12.17 13.35
C SER A 157 -10.50 -13.27 13.20
N LYS A 158 -10.29 -14.18 12.25
CA LYS A 158 -11.10 -15.40 12.07
C LYS A 158 -10.17 -16.53 11.63
N ALA A 159 -10.12 -17.60 12.43
CA ALA A 159 -9.23 -18.74 12.22
C ALA A 159 -7.76 -18.30 12.10
N ASP A 160 -7.18 -18.45 10.91
CA ASP A 160 -5.80 -18.15 10.52
C ASP A 160 -5.68 -16.83 9.74
N LYS A 161 -6.71 -15.98 9.78
CA LYS A 161 -6.73 -14.70 9.08
C LYS A 161 -6.92 -13.53 10.02
N VAL A 162 -6.12 -12.49 9.80
CA VAL A 162 -6.22 -11.20 10.49
C VAL A 162 -6.44 -10.11 9.45
N LYS A 163 -7.42 -9.24 9.68
CA LYS A 163 -7.74 -8.10 8.83
C LYS A 163 -7.66 -6.82 9.64
N VAL A 164 -6.87 -5.86 9.17
CA VAL A 164 -6.75 -4.52 9.72
C VAL A 164 -7.37 -3.54 8.72
N SER A 165 -8.51 -2.98 9.09
CA SER A 165 -9.22 -1.95 8.31
C SER A 165 -8.77 -0.57 8.78
N TYR A 166 -8.73 0.39 7.86
CA TYR A 166 -8.25 1.73 8.16
C TYR A 166 -9.06 2.81 7.43
N LEU A 167 -8.76 4.07 7.73
CA LEU A 167 -9.32 5.24 7.09
C LEU A 167 -8.20 6.25 6.81
N VAL A 168 -8.33 6.96 5.69
CA VAL A 168 -7.45 8.08 5.32
C VAL A 168 -8.33 9.32 5.19
N ARG A 169 -8.00 10.39 5.93
CA ARG A 169 -8.69 11.69 5.89
C ARG A 169 -7.70 12.79 5.52
#